data_AF-A0A4S2EVS4-F1
#
_entry.id   AF-A0A4S2EVS4-F1
#
_cell.length_a   1.000
_cell.length_b   1.000
_cell.length_c   1.000
_cell.angle_alpha   90.00
_cell.angle_beta   90.00
_cell.angle_gamma   90.00
#
_symmetry.space_group_name_H-M   'P 1'
#
loop_
_entity.id
_entity.type
_entity.pdbx_description
1 polymer ?
#
loop_
_entity_poly.entity_id
_entity_poly.type
_entity_poly.pdbx_seq_one_letter_code
_entity_poly.pdbx_strand_id
1 'polypeptide(L)'
;MLDGRESNTVLVESDDGGVFGSKRLVMTVDDYPASVTCHVRDPRVLANPGEGGPAFLMLLGARAKGADRDRDRGEVLVYGSDDLVHWAFANTVASERPLGYMWECPDLLVLGAAEATRAPGFDPAAPPLAVLSVSPQGMEGPAAGANVYPSGHMPFSGSLLGPCSLGEFTLWDAGFDFYAPQTFEAEDGRRILIGWMGMADCPDHANSTVDHGWQHCFTLPREVVTDGRTVLQRPVVELAGFRGPVLEGEGSLRAEGLPAFDLEVSGIRGPRCAVTLAGGLDVTYNAAVGEVAMAFRDRSRGSMGGGRGERRVAVPALRSFHVVGDASLVEVFCNGGEQVFSTRYYPSSYSVAVEAPGARSRLWPLEVPLTL
;
A
#
# COMPACT_ATOMS: atom_id res chain seq x y z
N MET A 1 -11.62 32.50 -11.37
CA MET A 1 -10.70 32.39 -10.21
C MET A 1 -10.35 30.94 -10.07
N LEU A 2 -9.07 30.61 -10.19
CA LEU A 2 -8.53 29.27 -10.03
C LEU A 2 -8.76 28.84 -8.58
N ASP A 3 -9.40 27.70 -8.38
CA ASP A 3 -9.87 27.25 -7.08
C ASP A 3 -8.87 26.23 -6.50
N GLY A 4 -7.84 26.72 -5.81
CA GLY A 4 -6.81 25.88 -5.17
C GLY A 4 -5.36 26.27 -5.51
N ARG A 5 -4.40 25.52 -4.96
CA ARG A 5 -2.96 25.69 -5.23
C ARG A 5 -2.65 25.19 -6.64
N GLU A 6 -2.06 26.05 -7.46
CA GLU A 6 -1.56 25.68 -8.78
C GLU A 6 -0.46 24.62 -8.68
N SER A 7 -0.45 23.71 -9.65
CA SER A 7 0.42 22.56 -9.71
C SER A 7 1.05 22.47 -11.10
N ASN A 8 2.38 22.51 -11.14
CA ASN A 8 3.15 22.41 -12.36
C ASN A 8 3.94 21.10 -12.36
N THR A 9 4.09 20.49 -13.52
CA THR A 9 4.90 19.28 -13.70
C THR A 9 6.30 19.67 -14.14
N VAL A 10 7.30 19.12 -13.46
CA VAL A 10 8.72 19.40 -13.73
C VAL A 10 9.46 18.10 -14.03
N LEU A 11 10.39 18.18 -14.98
CA LEU A 11 11.37 17.14 -15.28
C LEU A 11 12.70 17.50 -14.62
N VAL A 12 13.36 16.50 -14.04
CA VAL A 12 14.72 16.58 -13.54
C VAL A 12 15.44 15.31 -13.95
N GLU A 13 16.66 15.46 -14.46
CA GLU A 13 17.49 14.35 -14.93
C GLU A 13 18.67 14.15 -13.98
N SER A 14 19.10 12.90 -13.84
CA SER A 14 20.27 12.50 -13.06
C SER A 14 20.89 11.27 -13.71
N ASP A 15 22.21 11.30 -13.91
CA ASP A 15 22.96 10.18 -14.49
C ASP A 15 23.27 9.09 -13.45
N ASP A 16 23.24 9.43 -12.16
CA ASP A 16 23.70 8.58 -11.05
C ASP A 16 22.65 8.37 -9.93
N GLY A 17 21.50 9.05 -10.01
CA GLY A 17 20.44 9.01 -8.99
C GLY A 17 20.76 9.76 -7.69
N GLY A 18 21.95 10.35 -7.57
CA GLY A 18 22.41 11.08 -6.38
C GLY A 18 22.50 12.60 -6.61
N VAL A 19 22.98 13.01 -7.78
CA VAL A 19 23.07 14.42 -8.17
C VAL A 19 22.02 14.71 -9.24
N PHE A 20 21.10 15.61 -8.90
CA PHE A 20 20.00 16.01 -9.77
C PHE A 20 20.31 17.32 -10.50
N GLY A 21 20.02 17.33 -11.80
CA GLY A 21 20.20 18.49 -12.66
C GLY A 21 19.20 19.62 -12.39
N SER A 22 19.12 20.57 -13.34
CA SER A 22 18.18 21.69 -13.24
C SER A 22 16.74 21.25 -13.47
N LYS A 23 15.80 21.88 -12.75
CA LYS A 23 14.37 21.67 -12.96
C LYS A 23 13.94 22.27 -14.30
N ARG A 24 13.37 21.45 -15.17
CA ARG A 24 12.72 21.86 -16.41
C ARG A 24 11.22 21.84 -16.24
N LEU A 25 10.56 22.98 -16.42
CA LEU A 25 9.09 23.03 -16.47
C LEU A 25 8.62 22.35 -17.76
N VAL A 26 7.76 21.34 -17.65
CA VAL A 26 7.21 20.61 -18.81
C VAL A 26 5.71 20.79 -18.99
N MET A 27 4.97 21.04 -17.90
CA MET A 27 3.54 21.37 -17.96
C MET A 27 3.16 22.36 -16.86
N THR A 28 2.15 23.15 -17.14
CA THR A 28 1.52 24.13 -16.27
C THR A 28 0.02 23.85 -16.12
N VAL A 29 -0.64 24.61 -15.26
CA VAL A 29 -2.10 24.53 -15.08
C VAL A 29 -2.89 24.78 -16.38
N ASP A 30 -2.32 25.54 -17.33
CA ASP A 30 -2.97 25.85 -18.61
C ASP A 30 -2.96 24.65 -19.58
N ASP A 31 -2.10 23.65 -19.33
CA ASP A 31 -2.01 22.43 -20.14
C ASP A 31 -3.06 21.38 -19.71
N TYR A 32 -3.76 21.61 -18.59
CA TYR A 32 -4.78 20.69 -18.08
C TYR A 32 -6.18 21.01 -18.62
N PRO A 33 -7.06 20.01 -18.80
CA PRO A 33 -8.43 20.25 -19.23
C PRO A 33 -9.18 21.22 -18.33
N ALA A 34 -9.97 22.14 -18.92
CA ALA A 34 -10.77 23.09 -18.14
C ALA A 34 -11.80 22.41 -17.20
N SER A 35 -12.10 21.12 -17.43
CA SER A 35 -12.96 20.26 -16.62
C SER A 35 -12.35 19.87 -15.27
N VAL A 36 -11.07 20.09 -15.02
CA VAL A 36 -10.43 19.82 -13.71
C VAL A 36 -10.18 21.10 -12.90
N THR A 37 -10.02 20.94 -11.59
CA THR A 37 -9.55 22.00 -10.69
C THR A 37 -8.02 22.15 -10.76
N CYS A 38 -7.43 23.01 -9.92
CA CYS A 38 -5.96 23.14 -9.82
C CYS A 38 -5.29 21.96 -9.12
N HIS A 39 -6.07 21.02 -8.58
CA HIS A 39 -5.57 19.82 -7.94
C HIS A 39 -5.27 18.76 -9.01
N VAL A 40 -4.09 18.84 -9.61
CA VAL A 40 -3.53 17.87 -10.55
C VAL A 40 -2.09 17.57 -10.12
N ARG A 41 -1.74 16.32 -9.81
CA ARG A 41 -0.41 16.01 -9.24
C ARG A 41 -0.03 14.54 -9.39
N ASP A 42 1.14 14.23 -8.85
CA ASP A 42 1.70 12.88 -8.70
C ASP A 42 1.93 12.16 -10.04
N PRO A 43 2.80 12.71 -10.92
CA PRO A 43 3.04 12.14 -12.23
C PRO A 43 3.66 10.75 -12.12
N ARG A 44 3.04 9.78 -12.81
CA ARG A 44 3.60 8.45 -13.03
C ARG A 44 3.81 8.25 -14.53
N VAL A 45 5.08 8.15 -14.93
CA VAL A 45 5.47 7.93 -16.32
C VAL A 45 5.73 6.44 -16.57
N LEU A 46 5.18 5.92 -17.66
CA LEU A 46 5.41 4.56 -18.14
C LEU A 46 5.72 4.57 -19.65
N ALA A 47 6.47 3.59 -20.12
CA ALA A 47 6.58 3.31 -21.55
C ALA A 47 5.22 2.83 -22.07
N ASN A 48 4.80 3.32 -23.23
CA ASN A 48 3.55 2.86 -23.86
C ASN A 48 3.68 1.37 -24.18
N PRO A 49 2.77 0.50 -23.70
CA PRO A 49 2.85 -0.96 -23.86
C PRO A 49 2.61 -1.47 -25.29
N GLY A 50 2.76 -0.63 -26.32
CA GLY A 50 2.69 -1.03 -27.72
C GLY A 50 1.31 -0.90 -28.35
N GLU A 51 0.42 -0.06 -27.81
CA GLU A 51 -0.93 0.16 -28.36
C GLU A 51 -0.97 1.04 -29.63
N GLY A 52 0.20 1.35 -30.20
CA GLY A 52 0.34 2.47 -31.14
C GLY A 52 0.25 3.82 -30.42
N GLY A 53 0.62 4.90 -31.11
CA GLY A 53 0.65 6.24 -30.51
C GLY A 53 2.01 6.57 -29.86
N PRO A 54 2.03 7.44 -28.83
CA PRO A 54 3.25 8.04 -28.29
C PRO A 54 4.13 7.02 -27.56
N ALA A 55 5.45 7.22 -27.50
CA ALA A 55 6.37 6.30 -26.83
C ALA A 55 6.18 6.19 -25.31
N PHE A 56 5.71 7.26 -24.66
CA PHE A 56 5.53 7.37 -23.22
C PHE A 56 4.13 7.85 -22.86
N LEU A 57 3.63 7.37 -21.73
CA LEU A 57 2.39 7.84 -21.11
C LEU A 57 2.68 8.39 -19.72
N MET A 58 1.98 9.45 -19.34
CA MET A 58 1.98 10.00 -17.98
C MET A 58 0.58 9.94 -17.40
N LEU A 59 0.46 9.37 -16.22
CA LEU A 59 -0.74 9.40 -15.40
C LEU A 59 -0.61 10.53 -14.37
N LEU A 60 -1.64 11.36 -14.25
CA LEU A 60 -1.74 12.43 -13.26
C LEU A 60 -3.04 12.28 -12.49
N GLY A 61 -2.93 12.30 -11.17
CA GLY A 61 -4.08 12.28 -10.29
C GLY A 61 -4.78 13.65 -10.33
N ALA A 62 -6.10 13.67 -10.50
CA ALA A 62 -6.85 14.91 -10.65
C ALA A 62 -8.17 14.94 -9.87
N ARG A 63 -8.63 16.16 -9.59
CA ARG A 63 -9.97 16.47 -9.10
C ARG A 63 -10.77 17.13 -10.22
N ALA A 64 -11.71 16.39 -10.79
CA ALA A 64 -12.64 16.86 -11.79
C ALA A 64 -13.73 17.73 -11.16
N LYS A 65 -14.08 18.82 -11.84
CA LYS A 65 -15.15 19.72 -11.43
C LYS A 65 -16.51 19.02 -11.56
N GLY A 66 -17.28 19.07 -10.49
CA GLY A 66 -18.71 18.81 -10.47
C GLY A 66 -19.52 20.05 -10.83
N ALA A 67 -20.85 19.93 -10.71
CA ALA A 67 -21.71 21.10 -10.77
C ALA A 67 -21.54 22.03 -9.55
N ASP A 68 -21.00 21.52 -8.45
CA ASP A 68 -20.42 22.25 -7.32
C ASP A 68 -19.32 21.39 -6.66
N ARG A 69 -18.63 21.97 -5.65
CA ARG A 69 -17.50 21.34 -4.97
C ARG A 69 -17.83 20.01 -4.29
N ASP A 70 -19.07 19.82 -3.85
CA ASP A 70 -19.52 18.59 -3.18
C ASP A 70 -19.77 17.46 -4.19
N ARG A 71 -19.84 17.81 -5.48
CA ARG A 71 -19.97 16.87 -6.61
C ARG A 71 -18.70 16.75 -7.44
N ASP A 72 -17.58 17.26 -6.94
CA ASP A 72 -16.27 16.98 -7.53
C ASP A 72 -15.93 15.49 -7.39
N ARG A 73 -15.14 14.98 -8.33
CA ARG A 73 -14.81 13.56 -8.42
C ARG A 73 -13.33 13.37 -8.72
N GLY A 74 -12.74 12.31 -8.17
CA GLY A 74 -11.39 11.90 -8.53
C GLY A 74 -11.35 11.26 -9.93
N GLU A 75 -10.29 11.54 -10.68
CA GLU A 75 -9.99 10.91 -11.96
C GLU A 75 -8.48 10.86 -12.21
N VAL A 76 -8.04 10.05 -13.18
CA VAL A 76 -6.67 10.08 -13.71
C VAL A 76 -6.67 10.73 -15.08
N LEU A 77 -5.84 11.74 -15.28
CA LEU A 77 -5.54 12.29 -16.60
C LEU A 77 -4.38 11.50 -17.23
N VAL A 78 -4.51 11.18 -18.52
CA VAL A 78 -3.49 10.49 -19.30
C VAL A 78 -2.92 11.46 -20.34
N TYR A 79 -1.60 11.59 -20.36
CA TYR A 79 -0.87 12.35 -21.37
C TYR A 79 0.07 11.44 -22.15
N GLY A 80 0.32 11.78 -23.41
CA GLY A 80 1.26 11.10 -24.29
C GLY A 80 2.47 11.97 -24.62
N SER A 81 3.65 11.36 -24.75
CA SER A 81 4.86 12.03 -25.21
C SER A 81 5.79 11.08 -25.97
N ASP A 82 6.55 11.58 -26.93
CA ASP A 82 7.62 10.84 -27.60
C ASP A 82 9.02 11.18 -27.05
N ASP A 83 9.14 12.23 -26.24
CA ASP A 83 10.44 12.80 -25.83
C ASP A 83 10.52 13.15 -24.34
N LEU A 84 9.50 12.79 -23.54
CA LEU A 84 9.37 13.08 -22.10
C LEU A 84 9.28 14.57 -21.75
N VAL A 85 9.26 15.45 -22.74
CA VAL A 85 9.31 16.90 -22.58
C VAL A 85 8.00 17.53 -23.01
N HIS A 86 7.51 17.16 -24.19
CA HIS A 86 6.27 17.69 -24.76
C HIS A 86 5.17 16.67 -24.52
N TRP A 87 4.18 17.06 -23.73
CA TRP A 87 3.08 16.20 -23.33
C TRP A 87 1.76 16.68 -23.95
N ALA A 88 1.01 15.77 -24.54
CA ALA A 88 -0.31 16.05 -25.10
C ALA A 88 -1.37 15.28 -24.33
N PHE A 89 -2.47 15.95 -23.95
CA PHE A 89 -3.59 15.29 -23.30
C PHE A 89 -4.18 14.22 -24.22
N ALA A 90 -4.32 13.00 -23.71
CA ALA A 90 -4.76 11.84 -24.47
C ALA A 90 -6.13 11.32 -24.02
N ASN A 91 -6.35 11.17 -22.71
CA ASN A 91 -7.56 10.54 -22.18
C ASN A 91 -7.79 10.89 -20.71
N THR A 92 -8.99 10.56 -20.21
CA THR A 92 -9.33 10.56 -18.78
C THR A 92 -9.83 9.17 -18.38
N VAL A 93 -9.26 8.62 -17.30
CA VAL A 93 -9.72 7.37 -16.68
C VAL A 93 -10.45 7.70 -15.39
N ALA A 94 -11.70 7.28 -15.27
CA ALA A 94 -12.55 7.53 -14.12
C ALA A 94 -13.42 6.31 -13.80
N SER A 95 -13.90 6.21 -12.56
CA SER A 95 -14.83 5.15 -12.14
C SER A 95 -16.27 5.50 -12.51
N GLU A 96 -17.12 4.49 -12.73
CA GLU A 96 -18.54 4.70 -13.05
C GLU A 96 -19.30 5.38 -11.92
N ARG A 97 -18.94 5.06 -10.67
CA ARG A 97 -19.49 5.66 -9.45
C ARG A 97 -18.43 6.57 -8.82
N PRO A 98 -18.83 7.70 -8.19
CA PRO A 98 -17.90 8.58 -7.49
C PRO A 98 -17.08 7.81 -6.45
N LEU A 99 -15.76 8.00 -6.48
CA LEU A 99 -14.80 7.36 -5.57
C LEU A 99 -13.91 8.45 -4.98
N GLY A 100 -14.45 9.20 -4.03
CA GLY A 100 -13.79 10.40 -3.52
C GLY A 100 -13.75 11.55 -4.53
N TYR A 101 -13.28 12.71 -4.08
CA TYR A 101 -13.24 13.94 -4.88
C TYR A 101 -11.89 14.18 -5.58
N MET A 102 -10.83 13.46 -5.20
CA MET A 102 -9.47 13.59 -5.75
C MET A 102 -8.82 12.22 -5.73
N TRP A 103 -8.15 11.83 -6.82
CA TRP A 103 -7.29 10.64 -6.83
C TRP A 103 -5.82 11.06 -6.79
N GLU A 104 -5.09 10.64 -5.77
CA GLU A 104 -3.65 10.86 -5.67
C GLU A 104 -2.85 9.63 -6.06
N CYS A 105 -1.57 9.84 -6.33
CA CYS A 105 -0.57 8.79 -6.54
C CYS A 105 -1.03 7.68 -7.50
N PRO A 106 -1.50 8.00 -8.73
CA PRO A 106 -1.94 6.98 -9.66
C PRO A 106 -0.78 6.09 -10.11
N ASP A 107 -1.04 4.79 -10.25
CA ASP A 107 -0.10 3.84 -10.86
C ASP A 107 -0.89 2.77 -11.62
N LEU A 108 -0.34 2.28 -12.74
CA LEU A 108 -0.92 1.17 -13.48
C LEU A 108 0.03 -0.02 -13.42
N LEU A 109 -0.45 -1.12 -12.84
CA LEU A 109 0.30 -2.36 -12.75
C LEU A 109 -0.31 -3.38 -13.71
N VAL A 110 0.54 -4.11 -14.42
CA VAL A 110 0.16 -5.30 -15.18
C VAL A 110 0.88 -6.49 -14.56
N LEU A 111 0.13 -7.35 -13.88
CA LEU A 111 0.64 -8.53 -13.18
C LEU A 111 0.43 -9.74 -14.09
N GLY A 112 1.50 -10.24 -14.71
CA GLY A 112 1.47 -11.31 -15.70
C GLY A 112 2.06 -12.63 -15.20
N ALA A 113 2.45 -13.49 -16.14
CA ALA A 113 3.02 -14.80 -15.83
C ALA A 113 4.31 -14.74 -14.99
N ALA A 114 5.09 -13.66 -15.11
CA ALA A 114 6.31 -13.47 -14.33
C ALA A 114 6.00 -13.27 -12.84
N GLU A 115 5.04 -12.41 -12.51
CA GLU A 115 4.57 -12.21 -11.13
C GLU A 115 3.80 -13.43 -10.62
N ALA A 116 3.07 -14.08 -11.51
CA ALA A 116 2.16 -15.15 -11.12
C ALA A 116 2.86 -16.50 -10.90
N THR A 117 3.96 -16.82 -11.61
CA THR A 117 4.82 -17.98 -11.29
C THR A 117 5.47 -17.91 -9.89
N ARG A 118 5.46 -16.74 -9.26
CA ARG A 118 6.00 -16.49 -7.92
C ARG A 118 4.92 -16.60 -6.82
N ALA A 119 3.65 -16.84 -7.17
CA ALA A 119 2.56 -17.06 -6.21
C ALA A 119 2.25 -18.57 -6.00
N PRO A 120 2.05 -19.05 -4.74
CA PRO A 120 1.56 -20.40 -4.50
C PRO A 120 0.09 -20.48 -4.93
N GLY A 121 -0.27 -21.59 -5.61
CA GLY A 121 -1.63 -21.79 -6.14
C GLY A 121 -1.88 -21.13 -7.49
N PHE A 122 -0.83 -20.61 -8.15
CA PHE A 122 -0.91 -20.06 -9.50
C PHE A 122 -1.51 -21.02 -10.51
N ASP A 123 -2.42 -20.49 -11.33
CA ASP A 123 -2.88 -21.11 -12.57
C ASP A 123 -2.07 -20.55 -13.76
N PRO A 124 -1.16 -21.32 -14.38
CA PRO A 124 -0.40 -20.91 -15.56
C PRO A 124 -1.24 -20.47 -16.76
N ALA A 125 -2.53 -20.81 -16.78
CA ALA A 125 -3.46 -20.38 -17.80
C ALA A 125 -4.19 -19.07 -17.47
N ALA A 126 -3.98 -18.49 -16.28
CA ALA A 126 -4.63 -17.25 -15.91
C ALA A 126 -4.12 -16.07 -16.77
N PRO A 127 -5.01 -15.21 -17.29
CA PRO A 127 -4.60 -14.03 -18.02
C PRO A 127 -3.90 -13.03 -17.09
N PRO A 128 -3.04 -12.14 -17.63
CA PRO A 128 -2.51 -11.03 -16.86
C PRO A 128 -3.61 -10.19 -16.22
N LEU A 129 -3.38 -9.75 -14.99
CA LEU A 129 -4.27 -8.87 -14.26
C LEU A 129 -3.70 -7.44 -14.30
N ALA A 130 -4.40 -6.54 -15.00
CA ALA A 130 -4.11 -5.12 -14.92
C ALA A 130 -4.90 -4.48 -13.76
N VAL A 131 -4.25 -3.64 -12.96
CA VAL A 131 -4.90 -2.87 -11.90
C VAL A 131 -4.44 -1.41 -11.90
N LEU A 132 -5.40 -0.50 -11.77
CA LEU A 132 -5.14 0.91 -11.52
C LEU A 132 -5.11 1.14 -10.01
N SER A 133 -3.96 1.53 -9.47
CA SER A 133 -3.77 1.97 -8.09
C SER A 133 -4.03 3.46 -7.97
N VAL A 134 -4.78 3.86 -6.94
CA VAL A 134 -5.05 5.27 -6.60
C VAL A 134 -5.22 5.45 -5.09
N SER A 135 -5.02 6.68 -4.64
CA SER A 135 -5.26 7.16 -3.28
C SER A 135 -6.42 8.16 -3.26
N PRO A 136 -7.69 7.69 -3.23
CA PRO A 136 -8.87 8.54 -3.34
C PRO A 136 -9.18 9.30 -2.04
N GLN A 137 -9.10 10.63 -2.07
CA GLN A 137 -9.46 11.49 -0.94
C GLN A 137 -10.98 11.67 -0.82
N GLY A 138 -11.49 11.72 0.42
CA GLY A 138 -12.90 11.97 0.69
C GLY A 138 -13.82 10.82 0.31
N MET A 139 -13.29 9.58 0.25
CA MET A 139 -14.15 8.42 0.17
C MET A 139 -14.99 8.28 1.44
N GLU A 140 -16.25 7.89 1.25
CA GLU A 140 -17.18 7.56 2.33
C GLU A 140 -17.62 6.10 2.23
N GLY A 141 -18.11 5.56 3.35
CA GLY A 141 -18.71 4.22 3.40
C GLY A 141 -17.70 3.08 3.57
N PRO A 142 -18.17 1.83 3.56
CA PRO A 142 -17.38 0.66 3.97
C PRO A 142 -16.10 0.44 3.14
N ALA A 143 -16.11 0.82 1.87
CA ALA A 143 -14.98 0.66 0.95
C ALA A 143 -13.80 1.61 1.25
N ALA A 144 -14.05 2.74 1.93
CA ALA A 144 -13.00 3.63 2.41
C ALA A 144 -12.20 3.00 3.58
N GLY A 145 -12.74 1.93 4.16
CA GLY A 145 -12.30 1.44 5.46
C GLY A 145 -12.51 2.50 6.53
N ALA A 146 -11.64 2.50 7.54
CA ALA A 146 -11.64 3.49 8.61
C ALA A 146 -10.45 4.47 8.51
N ASN A 147 -9.82 4.56 7.32
CA ASN A 147 -8.70 5.46 7.06
C ASN A 147 -9.21 6.76 6.42
N VAL A 148 -8.70 7.90 6.88
CA VAL A 148 -9.03 9.23 6.35
C VAL A 148 -8.62 9.38 4.88
N TYR A 149 -7.54 8.70 4.53
CA TYR A 149 -6.95 8.63 3.20
C TYR A 149 -6.75 7.17 2.80
N PRO A 150 -7.75 6.51 2.20
CA PRO A 150 -7.59 5.16 1.71
C PRO A 150 -6.64 5.12 0.51
N SER A 151 -5.99 3.98 0.32
CA SER A 151 -5.24 3.66 -0.88
C SER A 151 -5.57 2.24 -1.30
N GLY A 152 -5.82 2.06 -2.59
CA GLY A 152 -6.30 0.79 -3.11
C GLY A 152 -6.11 0.69 -4.62
N HIS A 153 -6.65 -0.38 -5.16
CA HIS A 153 -6.58 -0.66 -6.59
C HIS A 153 -7.92 -1.13 -7.13
N MET A 154 -8.10 -0.96 -8.44
CA MET A 154 -9.26 -1.44 -9.19
C MET A 154 -8.77 -2.25 -10.39
N PRO A 155 -9.37 -3.42 -10.69
CA PRO A 155 -9.13 -4.09 -11.96
C PRO A 155 -9.33 -3.13 -13.13
N PHE A 156 -8.36 -3.07 -14.04
CA PHE A 156 -8.38 -2.21 -15.22
C PHE A 156 -8.60 -3.05 -16.47
N SER A 157 -9.45 -2.57 -17.38
CA SER A 157 -9.68 -3.21 -18.67
C SER A 157 -9.81 -2.17 -19.78
N GLY A 158 -9.33 -2.49 -20.97
CA GLY A 158 -9.29 -1.55 -22.10
C GLY A 158 -7.93 -0.87 -22.25
N SER A 159 -7.93 0.37 -22.73
CA SER A 159 -6.71 1.10 -23.12
C SER A 159 -6.62 2.45 -22.39
N LEU A 160 -5.42 2.83 -21.96
CA LEU A 160 -5.17 4.17 -21.41
C LEU A 160 -5.38 5.28 -22.46
N LEU A 161 -5.26 4.96 -23.75
CA LEU A 161 -5.44 5.88 -24.87
C LEU A 161 -6.85 5.84 -25.46
N GLY A 162 -7.78 5.08 -24.87
CA GLY A 162 -9.11 4.88 -25.43
C GLY A 162 -10.15 4.44 -24.40
N PRO A 163 -11.21 3.73 -24.84
CA PRO A 163 -12.21 3.22 -23.91
C PRO A 163 -11.60 2.26 -22.89
N CYS A 164 -11.94 2.47 -21.62
CA CYS A 164 -11.54 1.62 -20.51
C CYS A 164 -12.67 1.49 -19.48
N SER A 165 -12.53 0.50 -18.61
CA SER A 165 -13.39 0.32 -17.45
C SER A 165 -12.59 -0.05 -16.20
N LEU A 166 -13.16 0.31 -15.05
CA LEU A 166 -12.61 0.00 -13.73
C LEU A 166 -13.56 -0.93 -12.98
N GLY A 167 -13.01 -1.97 -12.36
CA GLY A 167 -13.72 -2.87 -11.47
C GLY A 167 -13.94 -2.27 -10.08
N GLU A 168 -14.28 -3.12 -9.12
CA GLU A 168 -14.49 -2.69 -7.73
C GLU A 168 -13.17 -2.29 -7.04
N PHE A 169 -13.25 -1.25 -6.21
CA PHE A 169 -12.12 -0.75 -5.44
C PHE A 169 -11.81 -1.67 -4.26
N THR A 170 -10.55 -2.08 -4.16
CA THR A 170 -10.02 -2.93 -3.08
C THR A 170 -8.88 -2.21 -2.38
N LEU A 171 -8.90 -2.16 -1.04
CA LEU A 171 -7.81 -1.56 -0.26
C LEU A 171 -6.52 -2.36 -0.43
N TRP A 172 -5.39 -1.66 -0.51
CA TRP A 172 -4.08 -2.29 -0.43
C TRP A 172 -3.77 -2.81 0.99
N ASP A 173 -4.31 -2.14 2.01
CA ASP A 173 -3.95 -2.42 3.39
C ASP A 173 -5.15 -2.07 4.31
N ALA A 174 -5.50 -3.01 5.17
CA ALA A 174 -6.61 -2.91 6.12
C ALA A 174 -6.18 -2.32 7.49
N GLY A 175 -4.90 -1.97 7.63
CA GLY A 175 -4.33 -1.39 8.83
C GLY A 175 -4.69 0.07 9.06
N PHE A 176 -3.97 0.68 9.99
CA PHE A 176 -4.18 2.07 10.41
C PHE A 176 -3.31 3.06 9.64
N ASP A 177 -2.15 2.63 9.14
CA ASP A 177 -1.15 3.49 8.53
C ASP A 177 -0.65 2.89 7.22
N PHE A 178 -1.35 3.21 6.13
CA PHE A 178 -0.89 2.88 4.79
C PHE A 178 -1.50 3.86 3.80
N TYR A 179 -0.63 4.58 3.09
CA TYR A 179 -1.07 5.60 2.17
C TYR A 179 -0.04 5.84 1.05
N ALA A 180 -0.48 6.46 -0.05
CA ALA A 180 0.36 6.89 -1.18
C ALA A 180 1.34 5.81 -1.67
N PRO A 181 0.88 4.57 -1.97
CA PRO A 181 1.77 3.54 -2.48
C PRO A 181 2.28 3.89 -3.87
N GLN A 182 3.55 3.59 -4.11
CA GLN A 182 4.13 3.61 -5.45
C GLN A 182 4.81 2.28 -5.73
N THR A 183 4.78 1.86 -6.99
CA THR A 183 5.44 0.64 -7.40
C THR A 183 6.58 0.88 -8.37
N PHE A 184 7.51 -0.05 -8.46
CA PHE A 184 8.54 -0.08 -9.50
C PHE A 184 8.87 -1.52 -9.87
N GLU A 185 9.49 -1.71 -11.02
CA GLU A 185 10.03 -3.00 -11.43
C GLU A 185 11.49 -3.09 -10.99
N ALA A 186 11.83 -4.11 -10.22
CA ALA A 186 13.20 -4.41 -9.84
C ALA A 186 13.96 -5.06 -11.02
N GLU A 187 15.29 -5.08 -10.96
CA GLU A 187 16.15 -5.64 -12.03
C GLU A 187 15.85 -7.13 -12.34
N ASP A 188 15.33 -7.87 -11.37
CA ASP A 188 14.93 -9.28 -11.52
C ASP A 188 13.47 -9.45 -12.00
N GLY A 189 12.82 -8.36 -12.40
CA GLY A 189 11.46 -8.30 -12.92
C GLY A 189 10.37 -8.43 -11.86
N ARG A 190 10.68 -8.34 -10.57
CA ARG A 190 9.64 -8.27 -9.52
C ARG A 190 8.98 -6.89 -9.51
N ARG A 191 7.67 -6.88 -9.28
CA ARG A 191 6.93 -5.65 -8.97
C ARG A 191 7.04 -5.37 -7.48
N ILE A 192 7.72 -4.29 -7.11
CA ILE A 192 7.91 -3.88 -5.71
C ILE A 192 7.00 -2.69 -5.41
N LEU A 193 6.24 -2.77 -4.31
CA LEU A 193 5.40 -1.72 -3.77
C LEU A 193 5.99 -1.21 -2.46
N ILE A 194 6.01 0.11 -2.30
CA ILE A 194 6.34 0.77 -1.03
C ILE A 194 5.23 1.77 -0.74
N GLY A 195 4.66 1.70 0.46
CA GLY A 195 3.68 2.66 0.97
C GLY A 195 4.27 3.59 2.01
N TRP A 196 3.66 4.77 2.16
CA TRP A 196 3.91 5.64 3.29
C TRP A 196 3.11 5.16 4.52
N MET A 197 3.82 4.82 5.60
CA MET A 197 3.23 4.46 6.88
C MET A 197 2.97 5.72 7.72
N GLY A 198 2.00 6.49 7.25
CA GLY A 198 1.54 7.71 7.88
C GLY A 198 0.15 8.12 7.41
N MET A 199 -0.64 8.63 8.33
CA MET A 199 -1.94 9.23 8.05
C MET A 199 -1.87 10.71 8.41
N ALA A 200 -1.69 11.56 7.39
CA ALA A 200 -1.90 12.99 7.54
C ALA A 200 -3.34 13.27 8.01
N ASP A 201 -3.55 14.40 8.68
CA ASP A 201 -4.86 14.94 9.02
C ASP A 201 -5.82 13.97 9.75
N CYS A 202 -5.28 12.94 10.40
CA CYS A 202 -6.03 12.07 11.30
C CYS A 202 -5.95 12.63 12.73
N PRO A 203 -6.97 13.36 13.21
CA PRO A 203 -6.91 14.08 14.49
C PRO A 203 -6.82 13.14 15.70
N ASP A 204 -7.28 11.90 15.54
CA ASP A 204 -7.29 10.89 16.60
C ASP A 204 -5.93 10.22 16.76
N HIS A 205 -5.08 10.24 15.73
CA HIS A 205 -3.76 9.63 15.81
C HIS A 205 -2.73 10.58 16.41
N ALA A 206 -1.79 10.02 17.16
CA ALA A 206 -0.60 10.67 17.67
C ALA A 206 0.63 9.84 17.26
N ASN A 207 1.76 10.51 17.10
CA ASN A 207 3.03 9.91 16.74
C ASN A 207 4.12 10.39 17.71
N SER A 208 4.47 9.55 18.69
CA SER A 208 5.46 9.90 19.73
C SER A 208 6.86 10.21 19.17
N THR A 209 7.13 9.80 17.94
CA THR A 209 8.38 10.08 17.23
C THR A 209 8.60 11.56 16.94
N VAL A 210 7.54 12.37 16.92
CA VAL A 210 7.62 13.82 16.70
C VAL A 210 8.51 14.49 17.76
N ASP A 211 8.42 14.04 19.01
CA ASP A 211 9.25 14.55 20.11
C ASP A 211 10.74 14.20 19.94
N HIS A 212 11.05 13.24 19.08
CA HIS A 212 12.39 12.83 18.69
C HIS A 212 12.86 13.46 17.37
N GLY A 213 12.08 14.38 16.80
CA GLY A 213 12.47 15.15 15.61
C GLY A 213 12.21 14.47 14.27
N TRP A 214 11.44 13.37 14.24
CA TRP A 214 11.06 12.68 13.00
C TRP A 214 9.63 12.16 13.08
N GLN A 215 9.00 11.90 11.94
CA GLN A 215 7.63 11.39 11.90
C GLN A 215 7.45 10.46 10.71
N HIS A 216 6.61 9.44 10.87
CA HIS A 216 6.30 8.44 9.84
C HIS A 216 7.51 7.57 9.45
N CYS A 217 7.27 6.62 8.55
CA CYS A 217 8.27 5.79 7.90
C CYS A 217 7.65 5.22 6.62
N PHE A 218 8.41 4.48 5.83
CA PHE A 218 7.82 3.62 4.80
C PHE A 218 7.37 2.29 5.39
N THR A 219 6.50 1.59 4.66
CA THR A 219 6.34 0.15 4.83
C THR A 219 7.62 -0.58 4.45
N LEU A 220 7.72 -1.85 4.80
CA LEU A 220 8.61 -2.76 4.12
C LEU A 220 8.32 -2.71 2.61
N PRO A 221 9.35 -2.87 1.78
CA PRO A 221 9.14 -3.20 0.38
C PRO A 221 8.34 -4.50 0.28
N ARG A 222 7.29 -4.48 -0.55
CA ARG A 222 6.42 -5.62 -0.77
C ARG A 222 6.53 -6.09 -2.21
N GLU A 223 6.79 -7.37 -2.41
CA GLU A 223 6.57 -7.97 -3.73
C GLU A 223 5.06 -8.08 -3.97
N VAL A 224 4.60 -7.53 -5.11
CA VAL A 224 3.23 -7.61 -5.58
C VAL A 224 3.11 -8.74 -6.58
N VAL A 225 2.27 -9.73 -6.28
CA VAL A 225 2.03 -10.89 -7.14
C VAL A 225 0.53 -11.10 -7.34
N THR A 226 0.15 -12.02 -8.22
CA THR A 226 -1.25 -12.40 -8.43
C THR A 226 -1.41 -13.91 -8.48
N ASP A 227 -2.54 -14.41 -7.98
CA ASP A 227 -2.99 -15.79 -8.19
C ASP A 227 -3.82 -15.95 -9.49
N GLY A 228 -3.88 -14.89 -10.32
CA GLY A 228 -4.69 -14.81 -11.53
C GLY A 228 -6.08 -14.22 -11.30
N ARG A 229 -6.46 -13.90 -10.06
CA ARG A 229 -7.76 -13.30 -9.71
C ARG A 229 -7.63 -12.10 -8.79
N THR A 230 -6.69 -12.16 -7.86
CA THR A 230 -6.50 -11.19 -6.80
C THR A 230 -5.06 -10.70 -6.77
N VAL A 231 -4.85 -9.54 -6.16
CA VAL A 231 -3.52 -9.01 -5.90
C VAL A 231 -3.08 -9.47 -4.52
N LEU A 232 -1.86 -9.98 -4.43
CA LEU A 232 -1.24 -10.43 -3.19
C LEU A 232 0.02 -9.61 -2.92
N GLN A 233 0.32 -9.39 -1.65
CA GLN A 233 1.51 -8.65 -1.22
C GLN A 233 2.33 -9.46 -0.24
N ARG A 234 3.64 -9.56 -0.46
CA ARG A 234 4.54 -10.27 0.46
C ARG A 234 5.73 -9.41 0.83
N PRO A 235 6.29 -9.54 2.04
CA PRO A 235 7.61 -9.00 2.31
C PRO A 235 8.61 -9.48 1.25
N VAL A 236 9.47 -8.57 0.80
CA VAL A 236 10.56 -8.91 -0.12
C VAL A 236 11.46 -10.01 0.45
N VAL A 237 11.98 -10.87 -0.42
CA VAL A 237 12.80 -12.03 -0.02
C VAL A 237 14.12 -11.62 0.65
N GLU A 238 14.60 -10.41 0.37
CA GLU A 238 15.77 -9.80 0.99
C GLU A 238 15.65 -9.70 2.51
N LEU A 239 14.43 -9.61 3.05
CA LEU A 239 14.18 -9.62 4.49
C LEU A 239 14.82 -10.85 5.17
N ALA A 240 14.85 -12.00 4.48
CA ALA A 240 15.45 -13.22 5.01
C ALA A 240 16.95 -13.09 5.30
N GLY A 241 17.65 -12.20 4.59
CA GLY A 241 19.07 -11.92 4.80
C GLY A 241 19.39 -11.26 6.15
N PHE A 242 18.39 -10.69 6.82
CA PHE A 242 18.52 -10.06 8.13
C PHE A 242 18.07 -10.98 9.28
N ARG A 243 17.62 -12.21 9.00
CA ARG A 243 17.16 -13.14 10.04
C ARG A 243 18.34 -13.68 10.85
N GLY A 244 18.32 -13.44 12.16
CA GLY A 244 19.22 -14.05 13.15
C GLY A 244 18.84 -15.50 13.50
N PRO A 245 19.26 -16.03 14.66
CA PRO A 245 18.91 -17.38 15.09
C PRO A 245 17.40 -17.59 15.28
N VAL A 246 16.86 -18.68 14.75
CA VAL A 246 15.43 -19.00 14.84
C VAL A 246 15.03 -19.45 16.24
N LEU A 247 13.90 -18.94 16.72
CA LEU A 247 13.14 -19.46 17.85
C LEU A 247 11.91 -20.19 17.30
N GLU A 248 11.71 -21.44 17.71
CA GLU A 248 10.60 -22.27 17.25
C GLU A 248 9.65 -22.61 18.38
N GLY A 249 8.37 -22.75 18.05
CA GLY A 249 7.32 -23.18 18.97
C GLY A 249 6.18 -23.87 18.25
N GLU A 250 5.48 -24.74 18.96
CA GLU A 250 4.25 -25.38 18.49
C GLU A 250 3.12 -25.07 19.48
N GLY A 251 1.98 -24.61 18.95
CA GLY A 251 0.85 -24.18 19.77
C GLY A 251 1.01 -22.82 20.43
N SER A 252 2.23 -22.47 20.87
CA SER A 252 2.57 -21.17 21.44
C SER A 252 4.06 -20.84 21.30
N LEU A 253 4.39 -19.56 21.36
CA LEU A 253 5.77 -19.05 21.38
C LEU A 253 5.80 -17.74 22.17
N ARG A 254 6.88 -17.48 22.92
CA ARG A 254 7.11 -16.19 23.60
C ARG A 254 8.55 -15.75 23.46
N ALA A 255 8.74 -14.45 23.22
CA ALA A 255 10.04 -13.79 23.22
C ALA A 255 9.91 -12.38 23.83
N GLU A 256 10.96 -11.95 24.52
CA GLU A 256 11.03 -10.65 25.22
C GLU A 256 12.23 -9.87 24.68
N GLY A 257 12.18 -8.54 24.74
CA GLY A 257 13.29 -7.66 24.36
C GLY A 257 13.59 -7.64 22.86
N LEU A 258 12.58 -7.87 22.02
CA LEU A 258 12.75 -8.05 20.57
C LEU A 258 12.13 -6.89 19.77
N PRO A 259 12.87 -5.78 19.54
CA PRO A 259 12.34 -4.61 18.85
C PRO A 259 12.11 -4.84 17.36
N ALA A 260 12.96 -5.64 16.71
CA ALA A 260 12.84 -5.98 15.30
C ALA A 260 12.81 -7.51 15.13
N PHE A 261 11.81 -8.00 14.40
CA PHE A 261 11.58 -9.43 14.23
C PHE A 261 10.81 -9.76 12.96
N ASP A 262 10.97 -11.01 12.55
CA ASP A 262 10.20 -11.66 11.49
C ASP A 262 9.56 -12.92 12.08
N LEU A 263 8.24 -12.98 12.10
CA LEU A 263 7.45 -14.08 12.67
C LEU A 263 6.62 -14.75 11.58
N GLU A 264 6.79 -16.06 11.41
CA GLU A 264 5.92 -16.89 10.61
C GLU A 264 5.13 -17.85 11.49
N VAL A 265 3.80 -17.85 11.38
CA VAL A 265 2.90 -18.84 11.96
C VAL A 265 2.24 -19.59 10.82
N SER A 266 2.41 -20.91 10.79
CA SER A 266 1.95 -21.76 9.67
C SER A 266 1.19 -22.99 10.17
N GLY A 267 0.34 -23.55 9.31
CA GLY A 267 -0.46 -24.73 9.66
C GLY A 267 -1.63 -24.39 10.59
N ILE A 268 -2.14 -23.15 10.52
CA ILE A 268 -3.29 -22.72 11.33
C ILE A 268 -4.53 -23.47 10.83
N ARG A 269 -5.10 -24.29 11.71
CA ARG A 269 -6.36 -25.04 11.49
C ARG A 269 -7.35 -24.92 12.65
N GLY A 270 -6.87 -24.39 13.79
CA GLY A 270 -7.65 -24.23 15.00
C GLY A 270 -8.66 -23.08 14.90
N PRO A 271 -9.60 -22.99 15.86
CA PRO A 271 -10.67 -21.99 15.83
C PRO A 271 -10.17 -20.57 16.10
N ARG A 272 -8.93 -20.42 16.61
CA ARG A 272 -8.33 -19.14 16.99
C ARG A 272 -6.82 -19.15 16.75
N CYS A 273 -6.29 -17.99 16.42
CA CYS A 273 -4.86 -17.68 16.42
C CYS A 273 -4.71 -16.25 16.95
N ALA A 274 -3.76 -16.01 17.85
CA ALA A 274 -3.48 -14.69 18.39
C ALA A 274 -1.97 -14.42 18.42
N VAL A 275 -1.58 -13.22 18.02
CA VAL A 275 -0.25 -12.65 18.22
C VAL A 275 -0.42 -11.37 19.03
N THR A 276 0.19 -11.32 20.20
CA THR A 276 0.24 -10.13 21.06
C THR A 276 1.63 -9.54 21.05
N LEU A 277 1.73 -8.26 20.72
CA LEU A 277 2.98 -7.50 20.64
C LEU A 277 3.03 -6.46 21.75
N ALA A 278 4.15 -6.43 22.46
CA ALA A 278 4.42 -5.52 23.59
C ALA A 278 3.29 -5.49 24.64
N GLY A 279 2.52 -6.58 24.76
CA GLY A 279 1.37 -6.69 25.68
C GLY A 279 0.16 -5.80 25.37
N GLY A 280 0.20 -4.97 24.31
CA GLY A 280 -0.81 -3.95 24.05
C GLY A 280 -1.38 -3.90 22.63
N LEU A 281 -0.73 -4.52 21.64
CA LEU A 281 -1.25 -4.70 20.28
C LEU A 281 -1.58 -6.17 20.06
N ASP A 282 -2.85 -6.47 19.78
CA ASP A 282 -3.33 -7.82 19.50
C ASP A 282 -3.71 -7.97 18.02
N VAL A 283 -3.23 -9.05 17.40
CA VAL A 283 -3.63 -9.51 16.07
C VAL A 283 -4.29 -10.87 16.24
N THR A 284 -5.60 -10.96 16.03
CA THR A 284 -6.40 -12.13 16.39
C THR A 284 -7.24 -12.62 15.22
N TYR A 285 -7.34 -13.94 15.09
CA TYR A 285 -8.23 -14.63 14.17
C TYR A 285 -9.32 -15.36 14.93
N ASN A 286 -10.56 -15.26 14.42
CA ASN A 286 -11.70 -16.00 14.95
C ASN A 286 -12.43 -16.74 13.81
N ALA A 287 -12.27 -18.06 13.76
CA ALA A 287 -12.86 -18.90 12.73
C ALA A 287 -14.40 -18.94 12.76
N ALA A 288 -15.04 -18.66 13.90
CA ALA A 288 -16.50 -18.67 14.01
C ALA A 288 -17.15 -17.53 13.21
N VAL A 289 -16.44 -16.42 13.03
CA VAL A 289 -16.89 -15.27 12.23
C VAL A 289 -16.11 -15.13 10.92
N GLY A 290 -14.93 -15.77 10.81
CA GLY A 290 -14.09 -15.69 9.62
C GLY A 290 -13.43 -14.33 9.47
N GLU A 291 -12.85 -13.79 10.55
CA GLU A 291 -12.24 -12.45 10.55
C GLU A 291 -10.88 -12.44 11.24
N VAL A 292 -10.00 -11.57 10.76
CA VAL A 292 -8.78 -11.14 11.44
C VAL A 292 -8.98 -9.71 11.95
N ALA A 293 -8.58 -9.46 13.19
CA ALA A 293 -8.62 -8.15 13.84
C ALA A 293 -7.23 -7.71 14.31
N MET A 294 -6.87 -6.46 14.04
CA MET A 294 -5.73 -5.76 14.64
C MET A 294 -6.27 -4.71 15.61
N ALA A 295 -5.93 -4.82 16.89
CA ALA A 295 -6.50 -3.96 17.93
C ALA A 295 -5.47 -3.55 18.98
N PHE A 296 -5.45 -2.26 19.30
CA PHE A 296 -4.77 -1.78 20.50
C PHE A 296 -5.71 -1.89 21.71
N ARG A 297 -5.18 -2.40 22.82
CA ARG A 297 -5.92 -2.53 24.09
C ARG A 297 -6.25 -1.19 24.71
N ASP A 298 -5.31 -0.25 24.63
CA ASP A 298 -5.50 1.15 25.04
C ASP A 298 -5.54 2.04 23.80
N ARG A 299 -6.69 2.69 23.59
CA ARG A 299 -6.99 3.55 22.44
C ARG A 299 -6.75 5.04 22.74
N SER A 300 -6.14 5.37 23.87
CA SER A 300 -5.80 6.75 24.22
C SER A 300 -4.67 7.28 23.32
N ARG A 301 -4.65 8.59 23.08
CA ARG A 301 -3.59 9.23 22.26
C ARG A 301 -2.20 9.12 22.86
N GLY A 302 -2.10 8.92 24.17
CA GLY A 302 -0.83 8.72 24.88
C GLY A 302 -0.40 7.26 24.99
N SER A 303 -1.18 6.32 24.48
CA SER A 303 -0.84 4.90 24.52
C SER A 303 0.21 4.53 23.47
N MET A 304 0.72 3.31 23.53
CA MET A 304 1.58 2.77 22.47
C MET A 304 0.90 2.73 21.08
N GLY A 305 -0.43 2.75 21.00
CA GLY A 305 -1.15 2.84 19.72
C GLY A 305 -1.28 4.26 19.21
N GLY A 306 -0.99 5.27 20.04
CA GLY A 306 -1.14 6.68 19.68
C GLY A 306 -2.55 6.98 19.20
N GLY A 307 -3.58 6.51 19.89
CA GLY A 307 -4.99 6.72 19.52
C GLY A 307 -5.59 5.72 18.53
N ARG A 308 -4.79 4.83 17.94
CA ARG A 308 -5.27 3.77 17.05
C ARG A 308 -6.17 2.80 17.81
N GLY A 309 -7.30 2.46 17.21
CA GLY A 309 -8.33 1.63 17.80
C GLY A 309 -8.26 0.17 17.37
N GLU A 310 -9.23 -0.23 16.55
CA GLU A 310 -9.35 -1.57 16.00
C GLU A 310 -9.61 -1.51 14.48
N ARG A 311 -9.09 -2.50 13.76
CA ARG A 311 -9.37 -2.82 12.36
C ARG A 311 -9.71 -4.29 12.22
N ARG A 312 -10.63 -4.60 11.30
CA ARG A 312 -11.09 -5.97 11.02
C ARG A 312 -11.19 -6.18 9.53
N VAL A 313 -10.85 -7.38 9.08
CA VAL A 313 -11.05 -7.80 7.69
C VAL A 313 -11.57 -9.23 7.65
N ALA A 314 -12.42 -9.52 6.66
CA ALA A 314 -12.89 -10.86 6.41
C ALA A 314 -11.73 -11.76 5.93
N VAL A 315 -11.51 -12.85 6.66
CA VAL A 315 -10.56 -13.92 6.32
C VAL A 315 -11.29 -15.24 6.62
N PRO A 316 -12.06 -15.81 5.68
CA PRO A 316 -12.90 -16.97 5.94
C PRO A 316 -12.12 -18.15 6.56
N ALA A 317 -10.89 -18.38 6.09
CA ALA A 317 -10.00 -19.39 6.64
C ALA A 317 -8.57 -18.83 6.71
N LEU A 318 -8.05 -18.67 7.92
CA LEU A 318 -6.64 -18.32 8.14
C LEU A 318 -5.78 -19.58 8.18
N ARG A 319 -4.78 -19.64 7.30
CA ARG A 319 -3.83 -20.76 7.14
C ARG A 319 -2.44 -20.40 7.65
N SER A 320 -2.09 -19.13 7.55
CA SER A 320 -0.79 -18.60 7.97
C SER A 320 -0.85 -17.12 8.32
N PHE A 321 -0.02 -16.71 9.27
CA PHE A 321 0.36 -15.33 9.49
C PHE A 321 1.85 -15.14 9.20
N HIS A 322 2.20 -14.01 8.61
CA HIS A 322 3.56 -13.49 8.58
C HIS A 322 3.51 -12.10 9.21
N VAL A 323 4.17 -11.91 10.35
CA VAL A 323 4.20 -10.65 11.10
C VAL A 323 5.62 -10.15 11.13
N VAL A 324 5.84 -8.94 10.62
CA VAL A 324 7.14 -8.28 10.69
C VAL A 324 7.01 -7.07 11.59
N GLY A 325 7.87 -6.98 12.59
CA GLY A 325 7.95 -5.85 13.50
C GLY A 325 9.31 -5.18 13.41
N ASP A 326 9.32 -3.88 13.60
CA ASP A 326 10.52 -3.08 13.88
C ASP A 326 10.19 -2.10 15.02
N ALA A 327 11.14 -1.31 15.50
CA ALA A 327 11.05 -0.54 16.74
C ALA A 327 9.79 0.33 16.88
N SER A 328 9.16 0.74 15.76
CA SER A 328 7.94 1.54 15.78
C SER A 328 6.92 1.22 14.68
N LEU A 329 7.00 0.06 14.05
CA LEU A 329 6.01 -0.42 13.07
C LEU A 329 5.72 -1.91 13.23
N VAL A 330 4.54 -2.31 12.77
CA VAL A 330 4.14 -3.71 12.61
C VAL A 330 3.39 -3.86 11.29
N GLU A 331 3.78 -4.87 10.51
CA GLU A 331 3.07 -5.33 9.33
C GLU A 331 2.63 -6.78 9.50
N VAL A 332 1.39 -7.09 9.11
CA VAL A 332 0.80 -8.43 9.20
C VAL A 332 0.29 -8.83 7.82
N PHE A 333 0.74 -9.99 7.33
CA PHE A 333 0.31 -10.58 6.08
C PHE A 333 -0.44 -11.88 6.36
N CYS A 334 -1.72 -11.91 6.01
CA CYS A 334 -2.57 -13.09 6.11
C CYS A 334 -2.40 -13.96 4.86
N ASN A 335 -2.29 -15.27 5.02
CA ASN A 335 -2.35 -16.25 3.91
C ASN A 335 -1.40 -15.94 2.73
N GLY A 336 -0.18 -15.47 3.01
CA GLY A 336 0.78 -15.13 1.95
C GLY A 336 0.43 -13.87 1.17
N GLY A 337 -0.31 -12.95 1.79
CA GLY A 337 -0.54 -11.61 1.26
C GLY A 337 -1.96 -11.29 0.79
N GLU A 338 -2.93 -12.17 1.04
CA GLU A 338 -4.34 -11.97 0.66
C GLU A 338 -4.96 -10.77 1.39
N GLN A 339 -4.51 -10.53 2.62
CA GLN A 339 -4.86 -9.36 3.41
C GLN A 339 -3.63 -8.86 4.15
N VAL A 340 -3.48 -7.54 4.22
CA VAL A 340 -2.34 -6.90 4.87
C VAL A 340 -2.83 -5.86 5.88
N PHE A 341 -2.13 -5.74 7.00
CA PHE A 341 -2.32 -4.66 7.96
C PHE A 341 -1.00 -3.99 8.26
N SER A 342 -0.97 -2.66 8.22
CA SER A 342 0.15 -1.82 8.65
C SER A 342 -0.23 -0.90 9.78
N THR A 343 0.63 -0.79 10.78
CA THR A 343 0.44 0.18 11.85
C THR A 343 1.75 0.68 12.41
N ARG A 344 1.76 1.95 12.79
CA ARG A 344 2.71 2.48 13.76
C ARG A 344 2.31 2.05 15.17
N TYR A 345 3.31 1.90 16.02
CA TYR A 345 3.16 1.70 17.46
C TYR A 345 4.41 2.20 18.21
N TYR A 346 4.26 2.46 19.50
CA TYR A 346 5.26 3.14 20.34
C TYR A 346 5.37 2.47 21.72
N PRO A 347 5.76 1.19 21.78
CA PRO A 347 5.85 0.48 23.05
C PRO A 347 7.04 0.96 23.90
N SER A 348 6.91 0.89 25.23
CA SER A 348 8.02 1.14 26.17
C SER A 348 8.90 -0.10 26.42
N SER A 349 8.40 -1.29 26.06
CA SER A 349 9.09 -2.57 26.14
C SER A 349 8.61 -3.49 25.02
N TYR A 350 9.51 -4.30 24.48
CA TYR A 350 9.20 -5.17 23.35
C TYR A 350 8.98 -6.61 23.80
N SER A 351 7.92 -7.24 23.29
CA SER A 351 7.64 -8.65 23.48
C SER A 351 6.77 -9.18 22.35
N VAL A 352 6.89 -10.49 22.08
CA VAL A 352 6.08 -11.22 21.11
C VAL A 352 5.52 -12.45 21.80
N ALA A 353 4.20 -12.60 21.80
CA ALA A 353 3.52 -13.79 22.30
C ALA A 353 2.58 -14.33 21.23
N VAL A 354 2.70 -15.62 20.93
CA VAL A 354 1.86 -16.34 19.96
C VAL A 354 1.04 -17.39 20.70
N GLU A 355 -0.25 -17.43 20.41
CA GLU A 355 -1.18 -18.48 20.83
C GLU A 355 -1.90 -19.01 19.58
N ALA A 356 -1.48 -20.17 19.10
CA ALA A 356 -1.98 -20.78 17.87
C ALA A 356 -1.98 -22.32 18.01
N PRO A 357 -2.93 -22.90 18.77
CA PRO A 357 -2.94 -24.34 19.07
C PRO A 357 -2.82 -25.21 17.81
N GLY A 358 -1.81 -26.11 17.79
CA GLY A 358 -1.53 -27.02 16.68
C GLY A 358 -0.85 -26.39 15.46
N ALA A 359 -0.54 -25.09 15.50
CA ALA A 359 0.24 -24.40 14.47
C ALA A 359 1.72 -24.32 14.86
N ARG A 360 2.60 -24.24 13.86
CA ARG A 360 4.04 -24.05 14.04
C ARG A 360 4.37 -22.57 13.92
N SER A 361 5.13 -22.05 14.87
CA SER A 361 5.66 -20.68 14.89
C SER A 361 7.17 -20.71 14.72
N ARG A 362 7.70 -19.82 13.87
CA ARG A 362 9.13 -19.54 13.71
C ARG A 362 9.33 -18.04 13.83
N LEU A 363 10.15 -17.62 14.77
CA LEU A 363 10.45 -16.23 15.05
C LEU A 363 11.94 -16.01 14.88
N TRP A 364 12.31 -15.03 14.07
CA TRP A 364 13.68 -14.60 13.89
C TRP A 364 13.82 -13.17 14.42
N PRO A 365 14.77 -12.90 15.33
CA PRO A 365 15.30 -11.55 15.51
C PRO A 365 15.80 -11.02 14.17
N LEU A 366 15.54 -9.75 13.88
CA LEU A 366 16.13 -9.09 12.72
C LEU A 366 17.41 -8.37 13.14
N GLU A 367 18.52 -8.78 12.55
CA GLU A 367 19.84 -8.19 12.73
C GLU A 367 20.09 -7.20 11.60
N VAL A 368 19.68 -5.95 11.78
CA VAL A 368 20.05 -4.88 10.85
C VAL A 368 21.47 -4.43 11.21
N PRO A 369 22.45 -4.52 10.29
CA PRO A 369 23.78 -4.00 10.57
C PRO A 369 23.68 -2.52 10.91
N LEU A 370 24.23 -2.09 12.05
CA LEU A 370 24.28 -0.69 12.49
C LEU A 370 25.15 0.21 11.59
N THR A 371 25.56 -0.27 10.42
CA THR A 371 26.45 0.41 9.48
C THR A 371 25.97 0.16 8.05
N LEU A 372 25.38 1.20 7.46
CA LEU A 372 25.44 1.48 6.03
C LEU A 372 26.33 2.72 5.84
#